data_AF-A0A0M8K764-F1
#
_entry.id   AF-A0A0M8K764-F1
#
_cell.length_a   1.000
_cell.length_b   1.000
_cell.length_c   1.000
_cell.angle_alpha   90.00
_cell.angle_beta   90.00
_cell.angle_gamma   90.00
#
_symmetry.space_group_name_H-M   'P 1'
#
loop_
_entity.id
_entity.type
_entity.pdbx_description
1 polymer ?
#
loop_
_entity_poly.entity_id
_entity_poly.type
_entity_poly.pdbx_seq_one_letter_code
_entity_poly.pdbx_strand_id
1 'polypeptide(L)'
;MGRRKKEFPCGHKGFGSFCHRCAQEEKERQKRAQKRAAWEATFEHDPIELRHLPRDVVIRAREILALLADGVTWNAPRIKGKLMQFDNTLISIPVTYRYRMLARKTDSGVIPLEVISHEEYNKRYRHFKQ
;
A
#
# COMPACT_ATOMS: atom_id res chain seq x y z
N MET A 1 37.71 34.95 -26.63
CA MET A 1 36.34 35.45 -26.34
C MET A 1 35.48 34.28 -25.87
N GLY A 2 34.81 34.39 -24.70
CA GLY A 2 33.93 33.34 -24.21
C GLY A 2 32.60 33.31 -24.96
N ARG A 3 32.09 32.11 -25.27
CA ARG A 3 30.75 31.94 -25.87
C ARG A 3 29.70 32.60 -24.95
N ARG A 4 28.76 33.38 -25.51
CA ARG A 4 27.65 34.00 -24.77
C ARG A 4 26.47 33.04 -24.67
N LYS A 5 25.85 32.93 -23.49
CA LYS A 5 24.63 32.14 -23.32
C LYS A 5 23.48 32.81 -24.06
N LYS A 6 22.69 32.05 -24.79
CA LYS A 6 21.40 32.51 -25.33
C LYS A 6 20.29 32.25 -24.31
N GLU A 7 19.24 33.06 -24.39
CA GLU A 7 18.01 32.84 -23.64
C GLU A 7 17.05 32.00 -24.48
N PHE A 8 16.48 30.96 -23.88
CA PHE A 8 15.47 30.12 -24.51
C PHE A 8 14.08 30.75 -24.32
N PRO A 9 13.07 30.44 -25.17
CA PRO A 9 11.69 30.93 -25.01
C PRO A 9 11.07 30.61 -23.64
N CYS A 10 11.56 29.57 -22.96
CA CYS A 10 11.16 29.20 -21.60
C CYS A 10 11.82 30.06 -20.50
N GLY A 11 12.58 31.11 -20.84
CA GLY A 11 13.24 32.03 -19.90
C GLY A 11 14.58 31.55 -19.31
N HIS A 12 15.01 30.33 -19.63
CA HIS A 12 16.29 29.78 -19.16
C HIS A 12 17.46 30.18 -20.06
N LYS A 13 18.68 30.27 -19.52
CA LYS A 13 19.90 30.61 -20.29
C LYS A 13 20.81 29.41 -20.50
N GLY A 14 21.33 29.23 -21.72
CA GLY A 14 22.25 28.14 -22.02
C GLY A 14 22.96 28.25 -23.37
N PHE A 15 23.77 27.24 -23.69
CA PHE A 15 24.53 27.18 -24.94
C PHE A 15 24.00 26.13 -25.93
N GLY A 16 23.11 25.24 -25.49
CA GLY A 16 22.62 24.12 -26.27
C GLY A 16 21.57 24.49 -27.32
N SER A 17 21.19 23.55 -28.18
CA SER A 17 20.08 23.72 -29.13
C SER A 17 18.71 23.78 -28.44
N PHE A 18 18.57 23.15 -27.27
CA PHE A 18 17.35 23.11 -26.46
C PHE A 18 17.62 23.38 -24.97
N CYS A 19 16.56 23.68 -24.21
CA CYS A 19 16.65 23.88 -22.77
C CYS A 19 16.72 22.53 -22.04
N HIS A 20 17.91 22.17 -21.53
CA HIS A 20 18.09 20.96 -20.72
C HIS A 20 17.32 20.98 -19.40
N ARG A 21 17.09 22.14 -18.79
CA ARG A 21 16.34 22.26 -17.53
C ARG A 21 14.88 21.85 -17.72
N CYS A 22 14.19 22.41 -18.72
CA CYS A 22 12.83 22.01 -19.05
C CYS A 22 12.75 20.53 -19.47
N ALA A 23 13.73 20.03 -20.22
CA ALA A 23 13.79 18.62 -20.57
C ALA A 23 13.97 17.70 -19.34
N GLN A 24 14.75 18.14 -18.34
CA GLN A 24 14.91 17.40 -17.09
C GLN A 24 13.63 17.43 -16.25
N GLU A 25 12.98 18.60 -16.13
CA GLU A 25 11.71 18.75 -15.41
C GLU A 25 10.61 17.85 -16.03
N GLU A 26 10.53 17.79 -17.36
CA GLU A 26 9.60 16.92 -18.06
C GLU A 26 9.92 15.44 -17.84
N LYS A 27 11.20 15.04 -17.92
CA LYS A 27 11.63 13.68 -17.59
C LYS A 27 11.28 13.29 -16.15
N GLU A 28 11.44 14.21 -15.19
CA GLU A 28 11.07 13.97 -13.80
C GLU A 28 9.56 13.84 -13.61
N ARG A 29 8.76 14.66 -14.29
CA ARG A 29 7.30 14.56 -14.33
C ARG A 29 6.85 13.20 -14.87
N GLN A 30 7.40 12.79 -16.01
CA GLN A 30 7.11 11.48 -16.63
C GLN A 30 7.50 10.33 -15.70
N LYS A 31 8.67 10.38 -15.07
CA LYS A 31 9.10 9.39 -14.08
C LYS A 31 8.15 9.30 -12.89
N ARG A 32 7.67 10.43 -12.36
CA ARG A 32 6.71 10.45 -11.25
C ARG A 32 5.35 9.86 -11.67
N ALA A 33 4.87 10.21 -12.85
CA ALA A 33 3.63 9.67 -13.40
C ALA A 33 3.73 8.15 -13.61
N GLN A 34 4.83 7.66 -14.20
CA GLN A 34 5.09 6.23 -14.38
C GLN A 34 5.16 5.48 -13.04
N LYS A 35 5.87 6.02 -12.05
CA LYS A 35 5.93 5.41 -10.71
C LYS A 35 4.55 5.31 -10.05
N ARG A 36 3.71 6.33 -10.19
CA ARG A 36 2.34 6.33 -9.68
C ARG A 36 1.47 5.30 -10.41
N ALA A 37 1.52 5.27 -11.74
CA ALA A 37 0.77 4.30 -12.53
C ALA A 37 1.20 2.86 -12.22
N ALA A 38 2.51 2.62 -12.09
CA ALA A 38 3.03 1.31 -11.71
C ALA A 38 2.57 0.88 -10.31
N TRP A 39 2.55 1.81 -9.35
CA TRP A 39 2.01 1.54 -8.01
C TRP A 39 0.52 1.18 -8.06
N GLU A 40 -0.26 1.95 -8.81
CA GLU A 40 -1.71 1.72 -8.96
C GLU A 40 -2.02 0.37 -9.64
N ALA A 41 -1.24 -0.02 -10.64
CA ALA A 41 -1.37 -1.32 -11.30
C ALA A 41 -1.08 -2.51 -10.35
N THR A 42 -0.30 -2.31 -9.28
CA THR A 42 -0.04 -3.40 -8.33
C THR A 42 -1.29 -3.86 -7.58
N PHE A 43 -2.29 -2.99 -7.41
CA PHE A 43 -3.51 -3.32 -6.66
C PHE A 43 -4.45 -4.28 -7.38
N GLU A 44 -4.35 -4.43 -8.70
CA GLU A 44 -5.17 -5.40 -9.45
C GLU A 44 -4.85 -6.86 -9.11
N HIS A 45 -3.68 -7.09 -8.49
CA HIS A 45 -3.20 -8.41 -8.11
C HIS A 45 -3.47 -8.72 -6.62
N ASP A 46 -3.97 -7.75 -5.85
CA ASP A 46 -4.23 -7.96 -4.42
C ASP A 46 -5.56 -8.71 -4.23
N PRO A 47 -5.62 -9.71 -3.33
CA PRO A 47 -6.85 -10.47 -3.06
C PRO A 47 -7.92 -9.66 -2.32
N ILE A 48 -7.57 -8.50 -1.76
CA ILE A 48 -8.46 -7.60 -1.02
C ILE A 48 -8.16 -6.14 -1.39
N GLU A 49 -9.13 -5.26 -1.17
CA GLU A 49 -9.01 -3.84 -1.50
C GLU A 49 -8.06 -3.12 -0.52
N LEU A 50 -6.94 -2.60 -1.04
CA LEU A 50 -5.90 -1.94 -0.25
C LEU A 50 -5.64 -0.47 -0.66
N ARG A 51 -6.29 0.06 -1.71
CA ARG A 51 -5.95 1.38 -2.30
C ARG A 51 -6.17 2.55 -1.34
N HIS A 52 -7.12 2.40 -0.43
CA HIS A 52 -7.48 3.43 0.55
C HIS A 52 -6.51 3.50 1.74
N LEU A 53 -5.52 2.60 1.82
CA LEU A 53 -4.62 2.49 2.96
C LEU A 53 -3.30 3.25 2.73
N PRO A 54 -2.62 3.68 3.80
CA PRO A 54 -1.26 4.22 3.70
C PRO A 54 -0.29 3.18 3.12
N ARG A 55 0.71 3.64 2.36
CA ARG A 55 1.68 2.77 1.66
C ARG A 55 2.38 1.74 2.56
N ASP A 56 2.79 2.13 3.77
CA ASP A 56 3.38 1.24 4.77
C ASP A 56 2.42 0.09 5.14
N VAL A 57 1.14 0.42 5.35
CA VAL A 57 0.10 -0.55 5.70
C VAL A 57 -0.15 -1.50 4.53
N VAL A 58 -0.16 -0.99 3.28
CA VAL A 58 -0.30 -1.83 2.07
C VAL A 58 0.83 -2.85 1.98
N ILE A 59 2.08 -2.40 2.15
CA ILE A 59 3.25 -3.28 2.09
C ILE A 59 3.14 -4.36 3.16
N ARG A 60 2.85 -3.96 4.41
CA ARG A 60 2.73 -4.91 5.52
C ARG A 60 1.55 -5.87 5.37
N ALA A 61 0.43 -5.40 4.82
CA ALA A 61 -0.72 -6.23 4.50
C ALA A 61 -0.35 -7.29 3.44
N ARG A 62 0.32 -6.89 2.36
CA ARG A 62 0.82 -7.81 1.32
C ARG A 62 1.77 -8.86 1.87
N GLU A 63 2.66 -8.51 2.78
CA GLU A 63 3.52 -9.48 3.47
C GLU A 63 2.71 -10.53 4.24
N ILE A 64 1.66 -10.11 4.97
CA ILE A 64 0.78 -11.02 5.68
C ILE A 64 0.01 -11.92 4.70
N LEU A 65 -0.53 -11.34 3.62
CA LEU A 65 -1.25 -12.09 2.58
C LEU A 65 -0.35 -13.15 1.93
N ALA A 66 0.90 -12.80 1.62
CA ALA A 66 1.88 -13.73 1.07
C ALA A 66 2.18 -14.88 2.05
N LEU A 67 2.34 -14.59 3.35
CA LEU A 67 2.53 -15.64 4.36
C LEU A 67 1.32 -16.57 4.47
N LEU A 68 0.11 -16.02 4.44
CA LEU A 68 -1.11 -16.83 4.45
C LEU A 68 -1.23 -17.70 3.20
N ALA A 69 -0.87 -17.16 2.03
CA ALA A 69 -0.85 -17.90 0.76
C ALA A 69 0.20 -19.02 0.75
N ASP A 70 1.34 -18.83 1.43
CA ASP A 70 2.38 -19.84 1.64
C ASP A 70 1.97 -20.94 2.64
N GLY A 71 0.78 -20.84 3.24
CA GLY A 71 0.26 -21.81 4.19
C GLY A 71 0.70 -21.57 5.64
N VAL A 72 1.32 -20.42 5.93
CA VAL A 72 1.65 -20.05 7.32
C VAL A 72 0.36 -19.85 8.10
N THR A 73 0.29 -20.50 9.27
CA THR A 73 -0.89 -20.41 10.12
C THR A 73 -1.08 -18.98 10.65
N TRP A 74 -2.34 -18.54 10.71
CA TRP A 74 -2.73 -17.19 11.13
C TRP A 74 -2.24 -16.83 12.55
N ASN A 75 -2.08 -17.80 13.44
CA ASN A 75 -1.58 -17.60 14.81
C ASN A 75 -0.05 -17.61 14.92
N ALA A 76 0.69 -17.84 13.83
CA ALA A 76 2.14 -17.91 13.86
C ALA A 76 2.77 -16.60 14.36
N PRO A 77 3.95 -16.62 15.00
CA PRO A 77 4.59 -15.42 15.57
C PRO A 77 4.82 -14.27 14.59
N ARG A 78 4.88 -14.56 13.28
CA ARG A 78 5.06 -13.58 12.20
C ARG A 78 3.77 -12.84 11.84
N ILE A 79 2.62 -13.47 12.06
CA ILE A 79 1.28 -12.97 11.73
C ILE A 79 0.56 -12.46 12.99
N LYS A 80 0.68 -13.19 14.11
CA LYS A 80 0.09 -12.86 15.42
C LYS A 80 -1.43 -12.65 15.37
N GLY A 81 -2.11 -13.37 14.47
CA GLY A 81 -3.56 -13.36 14.35
C GLY A 81 -4.23 -13.95 15.58
N LYS A 82 -5.43 -13.45 15.87
CA LYS A 82 -6.24 -13.87 17.01
C LYS A 82 -7.67 -14.13 16.55
N LEU A 83 -8.26 -15.23 17.00
CA LEU A 83 -9.69 -15.47 16.85
C LEU A 83 -10.47 -14.43 17.64
N MET A 84 -11.60 -14.00 17.09
CA MET A 84 -12.49 -13.08 17.76
C MET A 84 -13.34 -13.85 18.78
N GLN A 85 -13.53 -13.27 19.97
CA GLN A 85 -14.18 -13.99 21.08
C GLN A 85 -15.66 -14.27 20.82
N PHE A 86 -16.33 -13.38 20.10
CA PHE A 86 -17.76 -13.48 19.78
C PHE A 86 -18.05 -14.23 18.46
N ASP A 87 -17.03 -14.47 17.63
CA ASP A 87 -17.15 -15.18 16.36
C ASP A 87 -15.88 -16.01 16.12
N ASN A 88 -16.01 -17.33 16.31
CA ASN A 88 -14.92 -18.29 16.15
C ASN A 88 -14.55 -18.58 14.68
N THR A 89 -15.27 -17.97 13.73
CA THR A 89 -14.94 -17.97 12.31
C THR A 89 -14.13 -16.75 11.90
N LEU A 90 -14.10 -15.70 12.73
CA LEU A 90 -13.46 -14.44 12.39
C LEU A 90 -12.11 -14.30 13.10
N ILE A 91 -11.10 -13.88 12.34
CA ILE A 91 -9.72 -13.69 12.79
C ILE A 91 -9.36 -12.22 12.61
N SER A 92 -8.79 -11.63 13.66
CA SER A 92 -8.19 -10.29 13.65
C SER A 92 -6.67 -10.42 13.64
N ILE A 93 -6.04 -9.88 12.60
CA ILE A 93 -4.59 -9.92 12.39
C ILE A 93 -4.01 -8.50 12.51
N PRO A 94 -3.02 -8.25 13.38
CA PRO A 94 -2.36 -6.96 13.45
C PRO A 94 -1.51 -6.71 12.20
N VAL A 95 -1.86 -5.67 11.43
CA VAL A 95 -1.03 -5.20 10.32
C VAL A 95 0.01 -4.23 10.87
N THR A 96 -0.44 -3.18 11.54
CA THR A 96 0.41 -2.22 12.25
C THR A 96 -0.21 -1.91 13.62
N TYR A 97 0.33 -0.93 14.36
CA TYR A 97 -0.30 -0.51 15.61
C TYR A 97 -1.76 -0.06 15.42
N ARG A 98 -2.04 0.67 14.33
CA ARG A 98 -3.35 1.31 14.06
C ARG A 98 -4.27 0.54 13.13
N TYR A 99 -3.81 -0.54 12.51
CA TYR A 99 -4.59 -1.28 11.51
C TYR A 99 -4.69 -2.76 11.84
N ARG A 100 -5.84 -3.34 11.52
CA ARG A 100 -6.17 -4.76 11.69
C ARG A 100 -6.71 -5.30 10.37
N MET A 101 -6.19 -6.44 9.94
CA MET A 101 -6.77 -7.21 8.86
C MET A 101 -7.78 -8.18 9.45
N LEU A 102 -8.98 -8.18 8.90
CA LEU A 102 -10.00 -9.18 9.18
C LEU A 102 -9.85 -10.31 8.17
N ALA A 103 -9.93 -11.53 8.66
CA ALA A 103 -9.94 -12.72 7.83
C ALA A 103 -10.91 -13.74 8.38
N ARG A 104 -11.52 -14.54 7.51
CA ARG A 104 -12.42 -15.63 7.91
C ARG A 104 -11.70 -16.97 7.85
N LYS A 105 -11.77 -17.71 8.95
CA LYS A 105 -11.37 -19.10 9.02
C LYS A 105 -12.36 -19.96 8.23
N THR A 106 -11.85 -20.85 7.43
CA THR A 106 -12.59 -21.87 6.67
C THR A 106 -11.95 -23.24 6.91
N ASP A 107 -12.58 -24.31 6.46
CA ASP A 107 -12.04 -25.67 6.61
C ASP A 107 -10.71 -25.86 5.86
N SER A 108 -10.53 -25.13 4.75
CA SER A 108 -9.34 -25.20 3.89
C SER A 108 -8.27 -24.14 4.19
N GLY A 109 -8.49 -23.26 5.17
CA GLY A 109 -7.52 -22.21 5.51
C GLY A 109 -8.15 -20.91 5.97
N VAL A 110 -7.55 -19.79 5.56
CA VAL A 110 -7.97 -18.45 5.98
C VAL A 110 -8.17 -17.56 4.76
N ILE A 111 -9.34 -16.94 4.64
CA ILE A 111 -9.69 -16.03 3.57
C ILE A 111 -9.61 -14.60 4.11
N PRO A 112 -8.66 -13.76 3.63
CA PRO A 112 -8.61 -12.34 3.97
C PRO A 112 -9.87 -11.62 3.49
N LEU A 113 -10.41 -10.71 4.30
CA LEU A 113 -11.62 -9.97 3.96
C LEU A 113 -11.32 -8.49 3.69
N GLU A 114 -10.72 -7.80 4.65
CA GLU A 114 -10.47 -6.36 4.58
C GLU A 114 -9.42 -5.93 5.59
N VAL A 115 -8.85 -4.73 5.39
CA VAL A 115 -7.97 -4.08 6.38
C VAL A 115 -8.66 -2.81 6.87
N ILE A 116 -8.84 -2.70 8.18
CA ILE A 116 -9.53 -1.58 8.80
C ILE A 116 -8.66 -0.93 9.89
N SER A 117 -8.93 0.35 10.15
CA SER A 117 -8.30 1.06 11.25
C SER A 117 -8.81 0.51 12.59
N HIS A 118 -8.06 0.75 13.66
CA HIS A 118 -8.45 0.38 15.02
C HIS A 118 -9.74 1.09 15.45
N GLU A 119 -9.96 2.33 15.00
CA GLU A 119 -11.19 3.07 15.28
C GLU A 119 -12.39 2.41 14.63
N GLU A 120 -12.29 2.04 13.34
CA GLU A 120 -13.38 1.38 12.61
C GLU A 120 -13.64 -0.02 13.16
N TYR A 121 -12.56 -0.76 13.47
CA TYR A 121 -12.64 -2.05 14.16
C TYR A 121 -13.40 -1.92 15.49
N ASN A 122 -13.08 -0.90 16.29
CA ASN A 122 -13.76 -0.67 17.55
C ASN A 122 -15.22 -0.28 17.31
N LYS A 123 -15.55 0.60 16.36
CA LYS A 123 -16.95 0.93 16.04
C LYS A 123 -17.77 -0.31 15.70
N ARG A 124 -17.23 -1.16 14.82
CA ARG A 124 -17.93 -2.36 14.34
C ARG A 124 -18.10 -3.44 15.41
N TYR A 125 -17.15 -3.56 16.34
CA TYR A 125 -17.12 -4.67 17.30
C TYR A 125 -17.20 -4.28 18.78
N ARG A 126 -17.43 -2.99 19.11
CA ARG A 126 -17.55 -2.49 20.50
C ARG A 126 -18.66 -3.17 21.28
N HIS A 127 -19.75 -3.56 20.62
CA HIS A 127 -20.93 -4.15 21.27
C HIS A 127 -20.75 -5.63 21.64
N PHE A 128 -19.75 -6.31 21.09
CA PHE A 128 -19.52 -7.74 21.29
C PHE A 128 -18.46 -8.06 22.36
N LYS A 129 -18.07 -7.04 23.15
CA LYS A 129 -17.14 -7.15 24.28
C LYS A 129 -17.83 -7.45 25.63
N GLN A 130 -19.11 -7.83 25.64
CA GLN A 130 -19.86 -8.18 26.85
C GLN A 130 -19.65 -9.64 27.23
#